data_AF-A0A7I7QGH7-F1
#
_entry.id   AF-A0A7I7QGH7-F1
#
_cell.length_a   1.000
_cell.length_b   1.000
_cell.length_c   1.000
_cell.angle_alpha   90.00
_cell.angle_beta   90.00
_cell.angle_gamma   90.00
#
_symmetry.space_group_name_H-M   'P 1'
#
loop_
_entity.id
_entity.type
_entity.pdbx_description
1 polymer ?
#
loop_
_entity_poly.entity_id
_entity_poly.type
_entity_poly.pdbx_seq_one_letter_code
_entity_poly.pdbx_strand_id
1 'polypeptide(L)'
;MAQGKRRRSHRSSGAAAGLTGPPTASSLHSFDTHPPNRIETASIWSRRRVLLLNSTYEPLTALPMRRAIVMVICGKADVVHADPGGPIIHSATESIVVPSVIQLRSYVRVPYRARVPMTRAALMHRDRFCCAYCGAKADTVDHVVPRSRGGGHSWENCVACCSTCNHRKGDKLLAELGWTLRRTPLPPTGQHWRLLSTVKEMDPSWVRYLGEGAA
;
A
#
# COMPACT_ATOMS: atom_id res chain seq x y z
N MET A 1 -1.63 -48.70 -54.24
CA MET A 1 -3.06 -48.92 -54.52
C MET A 1 -3.83 -47.97 -53.60
N ALA A 2 -4.08 -46.75 -54.05
CA ALA A 2 -5.33 -46.26 -54.66
C ALA A 2 -6.03 -45.33 -53.64
N GLN A 3 -5.96 -44.02 -53.85
CA GLN A 3 -7.08 -43.14 -54.27
C GLN A 3 -8.03 -42.80 -53.10
N GLY A 4 -8.41 -41.54 -52.81
CA GLY A 4 -8.15 -40.27 -53.46
C GLY A 4 -9.06 -39.15 -52.89
N LYS A 5 -8.79 -37.91 -53.33
CA LYS A 5 -9.77 -36.87 -53.78
C LYS A 5 -10.77 -36.31 -52.71
N ARG A 6 -10.90 -35.00 -52.42
CA ARG A 6 -11.05 -33.74 -53.21
C ARG A 6 -10.88 -32.53 -52.23
N ARG A 7 -10.16 -31.42 -52.50
CA ARG A 7 -10.48 -30.19 -53.32
C ARG A 7 -11.90 -29.63 -53.05
N ARG A 8 -12.18 -28.36 -52.72
CA ARG A 8 -11.81 -27.04 -53.30
C ARG A 8 -12.37 -25.92 -52.37
N SER A 9 -11.58 -24.94 -51.94
CA SER A 9 -11.61 -23.50 -52.30
C SER A 9 -12.91 -22.88 -52.84
N HIS A 10 -13.35 -21.74 -52.28
CA HIS A 10 -13.94 -20.63 -53.04
C HIS A 10 -13.49 -19.27 -52.50
N ARG A 11 -13.18 -18.39 -53.47
CA ARG A 11 -12.66 -17.02 -53.39
C ARG A 11 -13.79 -16.03 -53.74
N SER A 12 -13.76 -14.88 -53.05
CA SER A 12 -13.94 -13.48 -53.51
C SER A 12 -15.12 -12.99 -54.38
N SER A 13 -15.55 -11.75 -54.05
CA SER A 13 -15.67 -10.51 -54.87
C SER A 13 -17.03 -9.96 -55.37
N GLY A 14 -17.16 -8.62 -55.29
CA GLY A 14 -18.08 -7.67 -56.01
C GLY A 14 -19.19 -7.04 -55.14
N ALA A 15 -19.28 -5.73 -54.80
CA ALA A 15 -19.44 -4.47 -55.56
C ALA A 15 -20.73 -4.40 -56.43
N ALA A 16 -21.60 -3.36 -56.54
CA ALA A 16 -21.76 -2.00 -56.01
C ALA A 16 -23.16 -1.40 -56.39
N ALA A 17 -23.53 -0.23 -55.82
CA ALA A 17 -24.52 0.82 -56.23
C ALA A 17 -26.06 0.50 -56.28
N GLY A 18 -27.02 1.39 -55.93
CA GLY A 18 -27.05 2.78 -55.44
C GLY A 18 -28.50 3.33 -55.25
N LEU A 19 -28.63 4.62 -54.85
CA LEU A 19 -29.80 5.57 -54.90
C LEU A 19 -30.95 5.34 -53.87
N THR A 20 -31.63 6.29 -53.16
CA THR A 20 -31.90 7.75 -53.24
C THR A 20 -32.62 8.25 -51.95
N GLY A 21 -32.36 9.49 -51.49
CA GLY A 21 -33.39 10.45 -50.96
C GLY A 21 -33.66 10.59 -49.43
N PRO A 22 -33.89 11.82 -48.87
CA PRO A 22 -33.92 12.19 -47.42
C PRO A 22 -35.39 12.32 -46.87
N PRO A 23 -35.73 12.77 -45.61
CA PRO A 23 -34.98 13.66 -44.69
C PRO A 23 -35.15 13.48 -43.15
N THR A 24 -34.48 14.40 -42.42
CA THR A 24 -34.68 14.90 -41.05
C THR A 24 -34.50 13.97 -39.84
N ALA A 25 -33.44 14.23 -39.05
CA ALA A 25 -33.58 14.61 -37.63
C ALA A 25 -32.22 15.05 -37.06
N SER A 26 -32.25 16.17 -36.36
CA SER A 26 -31.18 16.85 -35.65
C SER A 26 -30.35 15.93 -34.75
N SER A 27 -29.03 16.03 -34.80
CA SER A 27 -28.13 15.54 -33.74
C SER A 27 -27.19 16.66 -33.33
N LEU A 28 -27.55 17.27 -32.21
CA LEU A 28 -26.76 18.23 -31.46
C LEU A 28 -25.53 17.53 -30.87
N HIS A 29 -24.37 18.19 -31.01
CA HIS A 29 -23.17 18.08 -30.17
C HIS A 29 -22.88 16.70 -29.55
N SER A 30 -22.00 15.94 -30.20
CA SER A 30 -21.23 14.90 -29.53
C SER A 30 -20.37 15.53 -28.44
N PHE A 31 -20.85 15.50 -27.20
CA PHE A 31 -20.00 15.69 -26.04
C PHE A 31 -19.20 14.40 -25.86
N ASP A 32 -17.90 14.47 -26.15
CA ASP A 32 -16.93 13.48 -25.71
C ASP A 32 -17.00 13.37 -24.19
N THR A 33 -17.83 12.46 -23.70
CA THR A 33 -17.81 12.01 -22.32
C THR A 33 -16.69 11.00 -22.21
N HIS A 34 -15.45 11.52 -22.17
CA HIS A 34 -14.35 10.72 -21.65
C HIS A 34 -14.66 10.44 -20.17
N PRO A 35 -14.90 9.19 -19.76
CA PRO A 35 -15.09 8.90 -18.35
C PRO A 35 -13.78 9.28 -17.64
N PRO A 36 -13.80 10.11 -16.59
CA PRO A 36 -12.59 10.42 -15.86
C PRO A 36 -11.99 9.10 -15.36
N ASN A 37 -10.73 8.91 -15.73
CA ASN A 37 -9.92 7.76 -15.43
C ASN A 37 -10.09 7.37 -13.96
N ARG A 38 -10.68 6.19 -13.70
CA ARG A 38 -11.03 5.63 -12.36
C ARG A 38 -9.82 5.38 -11.44
N ILE A 39 -8.64 5.87 -11.80
CA ILE A 39 -7.35 5.61 -11.17
C ILE A 39 -6.90 6.79 -10.26
N GLU A 40 -7.53 7.97 -10.32
CA GLU A 40 -7.03 9.17 -9.64
C GLU A 40 -7.70 9.59 -8.32
N THR A 41 -8.76 8.89 -7.87
CA THR A 41 -9.38 9.12 -6.56
C THR A 41 -9.07 7.98 -5.60
N ALA A 42 -7.79 7.72 -5.37
CA ALA A 42 -7.42 7.16 -4.07
C ALA A 42 -7.81 8.22 -3.03
N SER A 43 -9.04 8.10 -2.53
CA SER A 43 -9.74 8.99 -1.64
C SER A 43 -8.76 9.64 -0.65
N ILE A 44 -8.71 10.97 -0.59
CA ILE A 44 -7.85 11.74 0.33
C ILE A 44 -7.89 11.19 1.77
N TRP A 45 -9.04 10.61 2.13
CA TRP A 45 -9.36 9.89 3.36
C TRP A 45 -8.47 8.67 3.65
N SER A 46 -7.92 8.03 2.63
CA SER A 46 -7.13 6.80 2.71
C SER A 46 -5.62 7.03 2.72
N ARG A 47 -5.15 8.10 2.05
CA ARG A 47 -3.73 8.42 1.91
C ARG A 47 -3.18 9.14 3.13
N ARG A 48 -3.93 10.10 3.69
CA ARG A 48 -3.45 10.91 4.82
C ARG A 48 -3.51 10.13 6.13
N ARG A 49 -2.43 10.25 6.90
CA ARG A 49 -2.30 9.70 8.25
C ARG A 49 -2.21 10.86 9.23
N VAL A 50 -2.69 10.62 10.45
CA VAL A 50 -2.70 11.60 11.55
C VAL A 50 -2.04 10.95 12.76
N LEU A 51 -1.08 11.63 13.38
CA LEU A 51 -0.39 11.12 14.57
C LEU A 51 -1.31 11.24 15.78
N LEU A 52 -1.54 10.13 16.47
CA LEU A 52 -2.26 10.09 17.74
C LEU A 52 -1.25 10.11 18.88
N LEU A 53 -1.36 11.12 19.74
CA LEU A 53 -0.63 11.24 20.98
C LEU A 53 -1.49 10.82 22.17
N ASN A 54 -0.83 10.36 23.22
CA ASN A 54 -1.41 10.21 24.54
C ASN A 54 -1.67 11.59 25.17
N SER A 55 -2.42 11.64 26.28
CA SER A 55 -2.61 12.88 27.04
C SER A 55 -1.30 13.45 27.61
N THR A 56 -0.25 12.62 27.70
CA THR A 56 1.12 12.96 28.08
C THR A 56 2.03 13.35 26.90
N TYR A 57 1.47 13.51 25.69
CA TYR A 57 2.19 13.81 24.44
C TYR A 57 3.08 12.68 23.88
N GLU A 58 3.06 11.50 24.49
CA GLU A 58 3.74 10.32 23.96
C GLU A 58 3.05 9.81 22.68
N PRO A 59 3.78 9.52 21.58
CA PRO A 59 3.17 9.03 20.36
C PRO A 59 2.67 7.59 20.50
N LEU A 60 1.42 7.36 20.10
CA LEU A 60 0.74 6.06 20.23
C LEU A 60 0.66 5.30 18.91
N THR A 61 0.10 5.93 17.88
CA THR A 61 -0.13 5.33 16.55
C THR A 61 -0.33 6.39 15.47
N ALA A 62 -0.21 6.02 14.20
CA ALA A 62 -0.66 6.83 13.08
C ALA A 62 -2.01 6.30 12.57
N LEU A 63 -3.06 7.12 12.61
CA LEU A 63 -4.42 6.74 12.24
C LEU A 63 -4.78 7.21 10.82
N PRO A 64 -5.71 6.54 10.12
CA PRO A 64 -6.34 7.12 8.95
C PRO A 64 -7.08 8.42 9.31
N MET A 65 -7.00 9.42 8.42
CA MET A 65 -7.61 10.74 8.61
C MET A 65 -9.07 10.68 9.07
N ARG A 66 -9.89 9.82 8.43
CA ARG A 66 -11.30 9.65 8.80
C ARG A 66 -11.49 9.31 10.28
N ARG A 67 -10.65 8.42 10.83
CA ARG A 67 -10.76 8.00 12.23
C ARG A 67 -10.34 9.12 13.18
N ALA A 68 -9.32 9.88 12.82
CA ALA A 68 -8.87 11.03 13.62
C ALA A 68 -9.98 12.10 13.72
N ILE A 69 -10.63 12.43 12.61
CA ILE A 69 -11.73 13.41 12.59
C ILE A 69 -12.89 12.95 13.47
N VAL A 70 -13.28 11.67 13.37
CA VAL A 70 -14.33 11.10 14.25
C VAL A 70 -13.95 11.23 15.73
N MET A 71 -12.67 11.05 16.08
CA MET A 71 -12.23 11.22 17.47
C MET A 71 -12.32 12.68 17.94
N VAL A 72 -12.03 13.64 17.06
CA VAL A 72 -12.16 15.07 17.37
C VAL A 72 -13.63 15.46 17.56
N ILE A 73 -14.50 15.11 16.60
CA ILE A 73 -15.94 15.42 16.66
C ILE A 73 -16.60 14.80 17.89
N CYS A 74 -16.27 13.54 18.23
CA CYS A 74 -16.80 12.89 19.42
C CYS A 74 -16.17 13.39 20.74
N GLY A 75 -15.34 14.43 20.70
CA GLY A 75 -14.71 15.01 21.89
C GLY A 75 -13.74 14.07 22.62
N LYS A 76 -13.18 13.07 21.92
CA LYS A 76 -12.22 12.11 22.48
C LYS A 76 -10.78 12.59 22.38
N ALA A 77 -10.51 13.46 21.41
CA ALA A 77 -9.19 14.00 21.15
C ALA A 77 -9.25 15.46 20.73
N ASP A 78 -8.20 16.21 21.02
CA ASP A 78 -8.02 17.59 20.60
C ASP A 78 -7.00 17.69 19.47
N VAL A 79 -7.17 18.68 18.60
CA VAL A 79 -6.20 18.97 17.53
C VAL A 79 -5.01 19.72 18.13
N VAL A 80 -3.81 19.16 17.94
CA VAL A 80 -2.56 19.80 18.38
C VAL A 80 -1.91 20.54 17.21
N HIS A 81 -1.89 19.91 16.04
CA HIS A 81 -1.39 20.51 14.80
C HIS A 81 -2.39 20.27 13.68
N ALA A 82 -2.75 21.33 12.96
CA ALA A 82 -3.47 21.23 11.70
C ALA A 82 -2.51 20.83 10.57
N ASP A 83 -3.03 20.14 9.56
CA ASP A 83 -2.31 19.85 8.32
C ASP A 83 -2.25 21.13 7.46
N PRO A 84 -1.07 21.72 7.22
CA PRO A 84 -0.94 22.98 6.49
C PRO A 84 -1.35 22.87 5.02
N GLY A 85 -1.32 21.67 4.43
CA GLY A 85 -1.80 21.39 3.07
C GLY A 85 -3.11 20.58 3.06
N GLY A 86 -3.79 20.53 4.20
CA GLY A 86 -4.99 19.73 4.40
C GLY A 86 -6.25 20.45 3.89
N PRO A 87 -7.23 19.71 3.33
CA PRO A 87 -8.53 20.30 3.01
C PRO A 87 -9.28 20.70 4.29
N ILE A 88 -10.21 21.64 4.15
CA ILE A 88 -11.21 21.90 5.19
C ILE A 88 -12.36 20.94 4.97
N ILE A 89 -12.74 20.22 6.03
CA ILE A 89 -13.85 19.27 6.00
C ILE A 89 -15.06 19.94 6.60
N HIS A 90 -16.16 19.93 5.87
CA HIS A 90 -17.40 20.57 6.27
C HIS A 90 -18.45 19.54 6.66
N SER A 91 -19.23 19.85 7.69
CA SER A 91 -20.54 19.27 7.98
C SER A 91 -21.61 20.34 7.74
N ALA A 92 -22.87 20.00 7.96
CA ALA A 92 -23.96 20.97 7.87
C ALA A 92 -23.83 22.12 8.89
N THR A 93 -23.15 21.88 10.02
CA THR A 93 -23.09 22.80 11.16
C THR A 93 -21.68 23.23 11.54
N GLU A 94 -20.64 22.55 11.03
CA GLU A 94 -19.27 22.74 11.46
C GLU A 94 -18.28 22.64 10.31
N SER A 95 -17.09 23.21 10.51
CA SER A 95 -15.95 23.06 9.62
C SER A 95 -14.71 22.72 10.44
N ILE A 96 -13.98 21.70 10.00
CA ILE A 96 -12.82 21.16 10.69
C ILE A 96 -11.66 21.15 9.71
N VAL A 97 -10.58 21.85 10.06
CA VAL A 97 -9.31 21.72 9.35
C VAL A 97 -8.77 20.31 9.62
N VAL A 98 -8.31 19.62 8.56
CA VAL A 98 -7.72 18.29 8.74
C VAL A 98 -6.58 18.35 9.76
N PRO A 99 -6.60 17.51 10.80
CA PRO A 99 -5.52 17.49 11.76
C PRO A 99 -4.33 16.71 11.19
N SER A 100 -3.12 17.17 11.50
CA SER A 100 -1.88 16.41 11.32
C SER A 100 -1.52 15.63 12.59
N VAL A 101 -1.79 16.22 13.75
CA VAL A 101 -1.55 15.61 15.07
C VAL A 101 -2.75 15.84 15.97
N ILE A 102 -3.22 14.77 16.62
CA ILE A 102 -4.27 14.83 17.64
C ILE A 102 -3.77 14.23 18.97
N GLN A 103 -4.32 14.71 20.08
CA GLN A 103 -4.01 14.25 21.42
C GLN A 103 -5.25 13.71 22.11
N LEU A 104 -5.16 12.54 22.74
CA LEU A 104 -6.23 12.02 23.58
C LEU A 104 -6.45 12.90 24.81
N ARG A 105 -7.72 13.14 25.16
CA ARG A 105 -8.10 13.86 26.39
C ARG A 105 -7.87 13.04 27.65
N SER A 106 -7.95 11.72 27.55
CA SER A 106 -7.72 10.80 28.65
C SER A 106 -6.45 9.98 28.42
N TYR A 107 -5.74 9.73 29.52
CA TYR A 107 -4.54 8.91 29.50
C TYR A 107 -4.89 7.45 29.18
N VAL A 108 -4.19 6.87 28.21
CA VAL A 108 -4.27 5.44 27.93
C VAL A 108 -2.92 4.81 28.27
N ARG A 109 -2.92 3.87 29.22
CA ARG A 109 -1.76 3.02 29.47
C ARG A 109 -1.64 2.03 28.32
N VAL A 110 -0.50 2.02 27.63
CA VAL A 110 -0.16 0.98 26.65
C VAL A 110 0.67 -0.08 27.37
N PRO A 111 0.06 -1.14 27.93
CA PRO A 111 0.80 -2.20 28.59
C PRO A 111 1.63 -2.91 27.53
N TYR A 112 2.96 -2.90 27.71
CA TYR A 112 3.93 -3.49 26.79
C TYR A 112 3.96 -2.79 25.43
N ARG A 113 5.13 -2.26 25.03
CA ARG A 113 5.41 -2.04 23.60
C ARG A 113 5.52 -3.42 22.95
N ALA A 114 4.37 -4.01 22.63
CA ALA A 114 4.27 -5.36 22.06
C ALA A 114 5.28 -5.47 20.92
N ARG A 115 6.07 -6.57 20.90
CA ARG A 115 7.00 -6.88 19.81
C ARG A 115 6.32 -6.58 18.48
N VAL A 116 7.01 -5.87 17.59
CA VAL A 116 6.44 -5.49 16.29
C VAL A 116 5.96 -6.77 15.59
N PRO A 117 4.65 -6.94 15.32
CA PRO A 117 4.16 -8.13 14.66
C PRO A 117 4.77 -8.21 13.27
N MET A 118 5.29 -9.37 12.91
CA MET A 118 5.87 -9.60 11.60
C MET A 118 4.73 -9.82 10.59
N THR A 119 4.24 -8.73 10.03
CA THR A 119 3.29 -8.76 8.91
C THR A 119 4.06 -8.70 7.59
N ARG A 120 3.47 -9.19 6.50
CA ARG A 120 4.07 -9.06 5.16
C ARG A 120 4.44 -7.61 4.83
N ALA A 121 3.55 -6.65 5.11
CA ALA A 121 3.80 -5.24 4.83
C ALA A 121 5.01 -4.72 5.64
N ALA A 122 5.08 -5.06 6.92
CA ALA A 122 6.18 -4.70 7.80
C ALA A 122 7.51 -5.32 7.32
N LEU A 123 7.51 -6.60 6.97
CA LEU A 123 8.71 -7.29 6.45
C LEU A 123 9.21 -6.66 5.15
N MET A 124 8.30 -6.38 4.21
CA MET A 124 8.64 -5.70 2.96
C MET A 124 9.25 -4.33 3.19
N HIS A 125 8.71 -3.57 4.15
CA HIS A 125 9.24 -2.26 4.49
C HIS A 125 10.62 -2.34 5.15
N ARG A 126 10.83 -3.29 6.09
CA ARG A 126 12.13 -3.56 6.72
C ARG A 126 13.22 -3.80 5.65
N ASP A 127 12.89 -4.60 4.65
CA ASP A 127 13.82 -4.99 3.59
C ASP A 127 13.83 -4.00 2.41
N ARG A 128 13.19 -2.83 2.56
CA ARG A 128 13.10 -1.76 1.55
C ARG A 128 12.57 -2.25 0.20
N PHE A 129 11.68 -3.23 0.21
CA PHE A 129 11.14 -3.87 -0.98
C PHE A 129 12.24 -4.44 -1.91
N CYS A 130 13.40 -4.81 -1.35
CA CYS A 130 14.51 -5.42 -2.08
C CYS A 130 14.62 -6.90 -1.73
N CYS A 131 14.92 -7.72 -2.74
CA CYS A 131 15.11 -9.15 -2.60
C CYS A 131 16.39 -9.42 -1.83
N ALA A 132 16.30 -10.18 -0.74
CA ALA A 132 17.44 -10.51 0.12
C ALA A 132 18.54 -11.32 -0.58
N TYR A 133 18.20 -12.00 -1.69
CA TYR A 133 19.13 -12.81 -2.48
C TYR A 133 19.76 -12.00 -3.62
N CYS A 134 18.97 -11.56 -4.60
CA CYS A 134 19.49 -10.92 -5.80
C CYS A 134 19.59 -9.39 -5.71
N GLY A 135 18.87 -8.75 -4.78
CA GLY A 135 18.79 -7.28 -4.66
C GLY A 135 17.74 -6.60 -5.54
N ALA A 136 17.09 -7.33 -6.46
CA ALA A 136 16.00 -6.82 -7.29
C ALA A 136 14.74 -6.50 -6.46
N LYS A 137 13.70 -5.93 -7.08
CA LYS A 137 12.43 -5.65 -6.38
C LYS A 137 11.80 -6.92 -5.82
N ALA A 138 11.41 -6.88 -4.56
CA ALA A 138 10.70 -7.96 -3.87
C ALA A 138 9.18 -7.83 -3.99
N ASP A 139 8.53 -8.97 -4.16
CA ASP A 139 7.08 -9.13 -4.31
C ASP A 139 6.53 -10.25 -3.42
N THR A 140 7.40 -11.10 -2.88
CA THR A 140 7.05 -12.25 -2.04
C THR A 140 7.85 -12.25 -0.74
N VAL A 141 7.46 -13.13 0.18
CA VAL A 141 8.15 -13.38 1.44
C VAL A 141 8.63 -14.82 1.42
N ASP A 142 9.87 -15.04 1.81
CA ASP A 142 10.45 -16.37 1.92
C ASP A 142 11.04 -16.61 3.32
N HIS A 143 11.11 -17.89 3.69
CA HIS A 143 11.75 -18.35 4.92
C HIS A 143 13.16 -18.84 4.57
N VAL A 144 14.19 -18.17 5.12
CA VAL A 144 15.61 -18.50 4.94
C VAL A 144 15.86 -19.99 5.20
N VAL A 145 15.38 -20.48 6.34
CA VAL A 145 15.17 -21.90 6.63
C VAL A 145 13.72 -22.24 6.28
N PRO A 146 13.46 -23.10 5.28
CA PRO A 146 12.11 -23.49 4.89
C PRO A 146 11.31 -24.10 6.04
N ARG A 147 9.98 -23.91 6.03
CA ARG A 147 9.08 -24.49 7.06
C ARG A 147 9.15 -26.02 7.09
N SER A 148 9.30 -26.67 5.94
CA SER A 148 9.50 -28.13 5.83
C SER A 148 10.76 -28.62 6.52
N ARG A 149 11.74 -27.74 6.77
CA ARG A 149 12.99 -28.02 7.49
C ARG A 149 13.02 -27.42 8.90
N GLY A 150 11.85 -27.14 9.48
CA GLY A 150 11.73 -26.64 10.86
C GLY A 150 11.93 -25.13 11.02
N GLY A 151 12.01 -24.36 9.93
CA GLY A 151 12.11 -22.91 10.01
C GLY A 151 10.84 -22.24 10.54
N GLY A 152 10.99 -21.41 11.58
CA GLY A 152 9.88 -20.66 12.19
C GLY A 152 9.47 -19.42 11.39
N HIS A 153 8.26 -18.91 11.62
CA HIS A 153 7.79 -17.65 11.06
C HIS A 153 8.20 -16.48 11.99
N SER A 154 9.45 -16.02 11.87
CA SER A 154 10.03 -14.97 12.72
C SER A 154 10.78 -13.92 11.90
N TRP A 155 11.11 -12.80 12.53
CA TRP A 155 11.88 -11.73 11.88
C TRP A 155 13.26 -12.20 11.41
N GLU A 156 13.86 -13.13 12.15
CA GLU A 156 15.19 -13.68 11.92
C GLU A 156 15.21 -14.76 10.83
N ASN A 157 14.05 -15.27 10.44
CA ASN A 157 13.95 -16.31 9.42
C ASN A 157 13.19 -15.85 8.16
N CYS A 158 12.38 -14.80 8.22
CA CYS A 158 11.65 -14.30 7.06
C CYS A 158 12.38 -13.14 6.39
N VAL A 159 12.38 -13.14 5.05
CA VAL A 159 12.95 -12.08 4.21
C VAL A 159 12.05 -11.74 3.04
N ALA A 160 12.12 -10.50 2.57
CA ALA A 160 11.55 -10.11 1.29
C ALA A 160 12.36 -10.71 0.13
N CYS A 161 11.69 -11.28 -0.85
CA CYS A 161 12.33 -11.85 -2.04
C CYS A 161 11.49 -11.61 -3.31
N CYS A 162 12.13 -11.76 -4.47
CA CYS A 162 11.40 -11.80 -5.73
C CYS A 162 10.91 -13.22 -6.01
N SER A 163 9.78 -13.33 -6.71
CA SER A 163 9.15 -14.59 -7.11
C SER A 163 10.10 -15.56 -7.81
N THR A 164 11.00 -15.06 -8.68
CA THR A 164 12.01 -15.90 -9.35
C THR A 164 12.99 -16.55 -8.38
N CYS A 165 13.55 -15.78 -7.43
CA CYS A 165 14.46 -16.34 -6.42
C CYS A 165 13.71 -17.26 -5.46
N ASN A 166 12.50 -16.88 -5.06
CA ASN A 166 11.66 -17.67 -4.16
C ASN A 166 11.38 -19.06 -4.76
N HIS A 167 10.97 -19.12 -6.03
CA HIS A 167 10.74 -20.38 -6.73
C HIS A 167 12.02 -21.20 -6.85
N ARG A 168 13.15 -20.59 -7.26
CA ARG A 168 14.43 -21.30 -7.40
C ARG A 168 14.92 -21.89 -6.08
N LYS A 169 14.68 -21.19 -4.96
CA LYS A 169 15.05 -21.68 -3.63
C LYS A 169 14.14 -22.83 -3.18
N GLY A 170 12.82 -22.65 -3.24
CA GLY A 170 11.88 -23.65 -2.76
C GLY A 170 12.17 -24.08 -1.32
N ASP A 171 12.28 -25.39 -1.10
CA ASP A 171 12.55 -26.03 0.18
C ASP A 171 14.05 -26.27 0.47
N LYS A 172 14.94 -25.65 -0.30
CA LYS A 172 16.39 -25.76 -0.14
C LYS A 172 16.93 -24.76 0.87
N LEU A 173 17.98 -25.17 1.58
CA LEU A 173 18.80 -24.30 2.42
C LEU A 173 19.73 -23.46 1.55
N LEU A 174 20.12 -22.28 2.05
CA LEU A 174 21.05 -21.41 1.33
C LEU A 174 22.39 -22.08 1.03
N ALA A 175 22.88 -22.91 1.96
CA ALA A 175 24.11 -23.68 1.79
C ALA A 175 24.04 -24.66 0.60
N GLU A 176 22.88 -25.30 0.37
CA GLU A 176 22.69 -26.23 -0.76
C GLU A 176 22.71 -25.51 -2.12
N LEU A 177 22.40 -24.22 -2.13
CA LEU A 177 22.41 -23.37 -3.32
C LEU A 177 23.73 -22.61 -3.50
N GLY A 178 24.63 -22.66 -2.51
CA GLY A 178 25.79 -21.76 -2.42
C GLY A 178 25.39 -20.28 -2.31
N TRP A 179 24.21 -20.00 -1.77
CA TRP A 179 23.71 -18.64 -1.61
C TRP A 179 24.11 -18.06 -0.27
N THR A 180 24.26 -16.75 -0.23
CA THR A 180 24.42 -15.97 0.99
C THR A 180 23.38 -14.85 1.02
N LEU A 181 22.98 -14.46 2.23
CA LEU A 181 22.11 -13.30 2.39
C LEU A 181 22.93 -12.03 2.22
N ARG A 182 22.36 -11.05 1.54
CA ARG A 182 22.96 -9.71 1.43
C ARG A 182 22.95 -8.95 2.76
N ARG A 183 22.01 -9.27 3.65
CA ARG A 183 21.86 -8.68 4.98
C ARG A 183 21.32 -9.72 5.96
N THR A 184 21.78 -9.67 7.19
CA THR A 184 21.26 -10.52 8.27
C THR A 184 19.83 -10.07 8.64
N PRO A 185 18.83 -10.96 8.58
CA PRO A 185 17.47 -10.64 8.98
C PRO A 185 17.42 -10.48 10.50
N LEU A 186 17.11 -9.27 10.94
CA LEU A 186 16.92 -8.93 12.35
C LEU A 186 15.56 -8.28 12.54
N PRO A 187 14.97 -8.33 13.75
CA PRO A 187 13.79 -7.55 14.07
C PRO A 187 14.11 -6.06 13.95
N PRO A 188 13.17 -5.25 13.43
CA PRO A 188 13.37 -3.81 13.35
C PRO A 188 13.53 -3.19 14.73
N THR A 189 14.48 -2.27 14.85
CA THR A 189 14.76 -1.51 16.07
C THR A 189 14.06 -0.15 16.04
N GLY A 190 13.75 0.40 17.22
CA GLY A 190 13.19 1.75 17.37
C GLY A 190 11.79 1.75 17.97
N GLN A 191 11.57 2.61 18.96
CA GLN A 191 10.31 2.70 19.71
C GLN A 191 9.11 3.02 18.80
N HIS A 192 9.35 3.72 17.70
CA HIS A 192 8.34 4.22 16.77
C HIS A 192 8.31 3.49 15.43
N TRP A 193 9.07 2.41 15.24
CA TRP A 193 9.12 1.72 13.95
C TRP A 193 7.73 1.22 13.50
N ARG A 194 6.89 0.77 14.43
CA ARG A 194 5.49 0.41 14.13
C ARG A 194 4.71 1.58 13.53
N LEU A 195 4.94 2.80 14.01
CA LEU A 195 4.33 4.03 13.49
C LEU A 195 4.77 4.26 12.05
N LEU A 196 6.09 4.27 11.85
CA LEU A 196 6.72 4.69 10.61
C LEU A 196 6.58 3.66 9.50
N SER A 197 6.59 2.36 9.82
CA SER A 197 6.54 1.28 8.83
C SER A 197 5.29 1.29 7.93
N THR A 198 4.22 1.95 8.36
CA THR A 198 2.95 2.04 7.62
C THR A 198 2.69 3.42 7.02
N VAL A 199 3.58 4.38 7.29
CA VAL A 199 3.45 5.79 6.91
C VAL A 199 4.45 6.04 5.77
N LYS A 200 3.93 6.24 4.56
CA LYS A 200 4.77 6.54 3.39
C LYS A 200 5.24 7.98 3.36
N GLU A 201 4.39 8.88 3.83
CA GLU A 201 4.60 10.32 3.84
C GLU A 201 4.34 10.79 5.26
N MET A 202 5.36 11.39 5.88
CA MET A 202 5.30 11.89 7.25
C MET A 202 5.25 13.41 7.20
N ASP A 203 4.31 13.98 7.94
CA ASP A 203 4.22 15.42 8.10
C ASP A 203 5.37 15.92 9.00
N PRO A 204 6.08 17.00 8.64
CA PRO A 204 7.18 17.55 9.44
C PRO A 204 6.80 17.85 10.90
N SER A 205 5.54 18.18 11.18
CA SER A 205 5.05 18.43 12.54
C SER A 205 5.15 17.21 13.47
N TRP A 206 5.37 16.00 12.94
CA TRP A 206 5.49 14.78 13.72
C TRP A 206 6.87 14.62 14.34
N VAL A 207 7.90 15.20 13.73
CA VAL A 207 9.32 15.00 14.10
C VAL A 207 9.56 15.32 15.57
N ARG A 208 8.95 16.38 16.09
CA ARG A 208 9.06 16.81 17.50
C ARG A 208 8.54 15.78 18.52
N TYR A 209 7.71 14.82 18.10
CA TYR A 209 7.11 13.81 18.97
C TYR A 209 7.79 12.44 18.84
N LEU A 210 8.47 12.18 17.73
CA LEU A 210 9.02 10.87 17.41
C LEU A 210 10.50 10.72 17.83
N GLY A 211 11.15 11.80 18.28
CA GLY A 211 12.55 11.83 18.70
C GLY A 211 13.53 11.87 17.53
N GLU A 212 14.83 12.03 17.83
CA GLU A 212 15.90 12.01 16.82
C GLU A 212 15.96 10.63 16.13
N GLY A 213 16.02 10.61 14.79
CA GLY A 213 16.12 9.39 13.97
C GLY A 213 14.80 8.84 13.43
N ALA A 214 13.70 9.58 13.53
CA ALA A 214 12.40 9.21 12.96
C ALA A 214 12.18 9.67 11.49
N ALA A 215 13.10 10.47 10.95
CA ALA A 215 13.09 10.97 9.57
C ALA A 215 14.04 10.18 8.67
#